data_AF-A0A1J4WKF8-F1
#
_entry.id   AF-A0A1J4WKF8-F1
#
_cell.length_a   1.000
_cell.length_b   1.000
_cell.length_c   1.000
_cell.angle_alpha   90.00
_cell.angle_beta   90.00
_cell.angle_gamma   90.00
#
_symmetry.space_group_name_H-M   'P 1'
#
loop_
_entity.id
_entity.type
_entity.pdbx_description
1 polymer ?
#
loop_
_entity_poly.entity_id
_entity_poly.type
_entity_poly.pdbx_seq_one_letter_code
_entity_poly.pdbx_strand_id
1 'polypeptide(L)'
;MDFNKHSIRLVQQCPVCERKYHEERVQIIDEQGNSFLAYMTCTFCQSNIIVRVISMPQGLVGSAILTDLTPEEVLKFSHEENIKANDILSVHEINKKGNIIETINNLN
;
A
#
# COMPACT_ATOMS: atom_id res chain seq x y z
N MET A 1 14.76 22.13 0.48
CA MET A 1 15.20 20.95 1.25
C MET A 1 14.33 19.79 0.80
N ASP A 2 14.90 18.80 0.12
CA ASP A 2 14.13 17.67 -0.41
C ASP A 2 13.69 16.77 0.75
N PHE A 3 12.43 16.95 1.16
CA PHE A 3 11.76 16.16 2.18
C PHE A 3 11.88 14.65 1.93
N ASN A 4 11.81 14.26 0.67
CA ASN A 4 11.79 12.86 0.21
C ASN A 4 13.11 12.12 0.47
N LYS A 5 14.27 12.77 0.28
CA LYS A 5 15.58 12.12 0.46
C LYS A 5 15.89 11.75 1.91
N HIS A 6 15.36 12.51 2.88
CA HIS A 6 15.67 12.31 4.30
C HIS A 6 14.65 11.42 5.02
N SER A 7 13.42 11.35 4.52
CA SER A 7 12.29 10.64 5.14
C SER A 7 12.18 9.15 4.75
N ILE A 8 12.70 8.75 3.58
CA ILE A 8 12.79 7.33 3.17
C ILE A 8 13.63 6.49 4.16
N ARG A 9 14.48 7.13 4.96
CA ARG A 9 15.27 6.49 6.03
C ARG A 9 14.44 5.81 7.12
N LEU A 10 13.11 5.97 7.13
CA LEU A 10 12.20 5.32 8.07
C LEU A 10 12.05 3.82 7.81
N VAL A 11 12.26 3.33 6.59
CA VAL A 11 12.15 1.90 6.23
C VAL A 11 13.45 1.44 5.57
N GLN A 12 14.44 1.08 6.39
CA GLN A 12 15.77 0.70 5.88
C GLN A 12 15.93 -0.80 5.62
N GLN A 13 15.09 -1.64 6.23
CA GLN A 13 15.21 -3.09 6.18
C GLN A 13 13.89 -3.74 5.74
N CYS A 14 14.01 -4.82 4.97
CA CYS A 14 12.89 -5.64 4.57
C CYS A 14 12.30 -6.37 5.79
N PRO A 15 10.99 -6.24 6.07
CA PRO A 15 10.38 -6.90 7.23
C PRO A 15 10.25 -8.43 7.06
N VAL A 16 10.55 -8.96 5.87
CA VAL A 16 10.47 -10.41 5.57
C VAL A 16 11.83 -11.10 5.73
N CYS A 17 12.91 -10.48 5.25
CA CYS A 17 14.24 -11.11 5.23
C CYS A 17 15.34 -10.27 5.91
N GLU A 18 14.98 -9.14 6.52
CA GLU A 18 15.84 -8.22 7.28
C GLU A 18 17.00 -7.58 6.50
N ARG A 19 17.13 -7.87 5.21
CA ARG A 19 18.13 -7.22 4.35
C ARG A 19 17.77 -5.76 4.12
N LYS A 20 18.80 -4.94 4.00
CA LYS A 20 18.65 -3.52 3.71
C LYS A 20 18.05 -3.31 2.32
N TYR A 21 17.13 -2.36 2.23
CA TYR A 21 16.69 -1.85 0.94
C TYR A 21 17.80 -1.01 0.30
N HIS A 22 17.87 -1.04 -1.03
CA HIS A 22 18.74 -0.15 -1.79
C HIS A 22 17.97 1.13 -2.10
N GLU A 23 18.53 2.30 -1.72
CA GLU A 23 17.87 3.61 -1.88
C GLU A 23 17.46 3.90 -3.33
N GLU A 24 18.22 3.39 -4.31
CA GLU A 24 17.96 3.53 -5.75
C GLU A 24 16.67 2.83 -6.23
N ARG A 25 16.06 1.97 -5.39
CA ARG A 25 14.86 1.18 -5.73
C ARG A 25 13.62 1.58 -4.94
N VAL A 26 13.63 2.79 -4.39
CA VAL A 26 12.44 3.41 -3.80
C VAL A 26 11.74 4.22 -4.89
N GLN A 27 10.53 3.82 -5.26
CA GLN A 27 9.70 4.55 -6.20
C GLN A 27 8.70 5.39 -5.41
N ILE A 28 8.79 6.72 -5.48
CA ILE A 28 7.71 7.58 -5.00
C ILE A 28 6.58 7.51 -6.04
N ILE A 29 5.40 7.06 -5.61
CA ILE A 29 4.25 6.83 -6.48
C ILE A 29 3.17 7.90 -6.33
N ASP A 30 3.07 8.55 -5.16
CA ASP A 30 2.16 9.68 -4.93
C ASP A 30 2.79 10.69 -3.94
N GLU A 31 2.48 11.96 -4.11
CA GLU A 31 2.89 13.06 -3.22
C GLU A 31 1.72 14.03 -3.00
N GLN A 32 1.35 14.23 -1.74
CA GLN A 32 0.28 15.15 -1.36
C GLN A 32 0.67 16.00 -0.17
N GLY A 33 0.95 17.28 -0.43
CA GLY A 33 1.30 18.29 0.57
C GLY A 33 2.51 17.86 1.38
N ASN A 34 2.27 17.49 2.65
CA ASN A 34 3.30 17.05 3.59
C ASN A 34 3.44 15.53 3.66
N SER A 35 2.88 14.79 2.70
CA SER A 35 2.94 13.32 2.68
C SER A 35 3.40 12.78 1.34
N PHE A 36 4.03 11.60 1.37
CA PHE A 36 4.32 10.83 0.17
C PHE A 36 3.97 9.36 0.38
N LEU A 37 3.72 8.68 -0.73
CA LEU A 37 3.56 7.25 -0.83
C LEU A 37 4.71 6.68 -1.67
N ALA A 38 5.42 5.72 -1.11
CA ALA A 38 6.52 5.04 -1.75
C ALA A 38 6.21 3.55 -1.91
N TYR A 39 6.73 2.99 -2.99
CA TYR A 39 6.69 1.57 -3.30
C TYR A 39 8.11 1.02 -3.38
N MET A 40 8.36 -0.14 -2.80
CA MET A 40 9.68 -0.74 -2.76
C MET A 40 9.60 -2.27 -2.93
N THR A 41 10.50 -2.83 -3.72
CA THR A 41 10.64 -4.28 -3.88
C THR A 41 11.95 -4.75 -3.27
N CYS A 42 11.90 -5.75 -2.38
CA CYS A 42 13.11 -6.35 -1.84
C CYS A 42 13.77 -7.22 -2.91
N THR A 43 15.04 -7.00 -3.20
CA THR A 43 15.68 -7.70 -4.34
C THR A 43 16.25 -9.04 -3.99
N PHE A 44 16.11 -9.44 -2.73
CA PHE A 44 16.45 -10.76 -2.27
C PHE A 44 15.23 -11.68 -2.23
N CYS A 45 14.18 -11.31 -1.48
CA CYS A 45 12.99 -12.14 -1.32
C CYS A 45 11.79 -11.71 -2.18
N GLN A 46 11.93 -10.66 -3.00
CA GLN A 46 10.91 -10.15 -3.92
C GLN A 46 9.61 -9.68 -3.24
N SER A 47 9.60 -9.53 -1.91
CA SER A 47 8.46 -8.96 -1.19
C SER A 47 8.31 -7.48 -1.52
N ASN A 48 7.08 -7.05 -1.79
CA ASN A 48 6.75 -5.65 -2.03
C ASN A 48 6.22 -4.99 -0.76
N ILE A 49 6.54 -3.72 -0.61
CA ILE A 49 6.09 -2.91 0.51
C ILE A 49 5.64 -1.54 0.00
N ILE A 50 4.53 -1.06 0.55
CA ILE A 50 4.06 0.31 0.39
C ILE A 50 4.36 1.04 1.68
N VAL A 51 4.93 2.25 1.58
CA VAL A 51 5.26 3.10 2.71
C VAL A 51 4.60 4.45 2.54
N ARG A 52 3.76 4.85 3.49
CA ARG A 52 3.21 6.19 3.53
C ARG A 52 3.87 6.97 4.65
N VAL A 53 4.39 8.14 4.36
CA VAL A 53 5.01 9.02 5.37
C VAL A 53 4.34 10.38 5.32
N ILE A 54 4.07 10.95 6.50
CA ILE A 54 3.44 12.26 6.68
C ILE A 54 4.34 13.09 7.60
N SER A 55 4.65 14.31 7.19
CA SER A 55 5.27 15.33 8.03
C SER A 55 4.22 16.06 8.85
N MET A 56 4.39 16.05 10.15
CA MET A 56 3.63 16.85 11.10
C MET A 56 4.56 17.79 11.88
N PRO A 57 4.05 18.87 12.50
CA PRO A 57 4.89 19.77 13.30
C PRO A 57 5.73 19.08 14.37
N GLN A 58 5.20 18.01 14.97
CA GLN A 58 5.83 17.20 16.01
C GLN A 58 6.78 16.11 15.48
N GLY A 59 6.93 15.95 14.17
CA GLY A 59 7.83 14.95 13.56
C GLY A 59 7.22 14.21 12.37
N LEU A 60 7.87 13.11 11.98
CA LEU A 60 7.41 12.23 10.90
C LEU A 60 6.60 11.08 11.48
N VAL A 61 5.48 10.76 10.84
CA VAL A 61 4.75 9.51 11.08
C VAL A 61 4.69 8.74 9.78
N GLY A 62 5.05 7.46 9.84
CA GLY A 62 5.00 6.57 8.69
C GLY A 62 4.31 5.25 9.02
N SER A 63 3.62 4.69 8.04
CA SER A 63 3.13 3.31 8.05
C SER A 63 3.72 2.57 6.86
N ALA A 64 3.95 1.27 7.03
CA ALA A 64 4.48 0.40 6.00
C ALA A 64 3.69 -0.91 5.98
N ILE A 65 3.30 -1.37 4.80
CA ILE A 65 2.44 -2.54 4.62
C ILE A 65 3.02 -3.43 3.53
N LEU A 66 3.17 -4.72 3.83
CA LEU A 66 3.48 -5.74 2.83
C LEU A 66 2.31 -5.90 1.87
N THR A 67 2.61 -5.98 0.59
CA THR A 67 1.58 -6.05 -0.44
C THR A 67 1.99 -7.01 -1.56
N ASP A 68 1.01 -7.55 -2.24
CA ASP A 68 1.12 -8.23 -3.53
C ASP A 68 0.75 -7.32 -4.70
N LEU A 69 0.26 -6.11 -4.44
CA LEU A 69 -0.14 -5.14 -5.45
C LEU A 69 1.06 -4.60 -6.22
N THR A 70 0.85 -4.34 -7.50
CA THR A 70 1.76 -3.56 -8.35
C THR A 70 1.64 -2.06 -8.06
N PRO A 71 2.65 -1.24 -8.42
CA PRO A 71 2.57 0.22 -8.25
C PRO A 71 1.32 0.85 -8.88
N GLU A 72 0.89 0.34 -10.03
CA GLU A 72 -0.28 0.81 -10.78
C GLU A 72 -1.59 0.49 -10.03
N GLU A 73 -1.70 -0.71 -9.48
CA GLU A 73 -2.84 -1.12 -8.65
C GLU A 73 -2.92 -0.31 -7.36
N VAL A 74 -1.77 -0.02 -6.73
CA VAL A 74 -1.72 0.83 -5.54
C VAL A 74 -2.30 2.21 -5.84
N LEU A 75 -1.92 2.81 -6.97
CA LEU A 75 -2.46 4.11 -7.39
C LEU A 75 -3.93 4.04 -7.78
N LYS A 76 -4.37 2.95 -8.40
CA LYS A 76 -5.79 2.74 -8.68
C LYS A 76 -6.59 2.73 -7.38
N PHE A 77 -6.22 1.86 -6.43
CA PHE A 77 -6.95 1.70 -5.17
C PHE A 77 -6.81 2.88 -4.21
N SER A 78 -5.74 3.68 -4.29
CA SER A 78 -5.58 4.88 -3.45
C SER A 78 -6.61 5.97 -3.76
N HIS A 79 -7.21 5.93 -4.95
CA HIS A 79 -8.23 6.89 -5.39
C HIS A 79 -9.66 6.31 -5.39
N GLU A 80 -9.82 5.02 -5.10
CA GLU A 80 -11.14 4.38 -4.98
C GLU A 80 -11.79 4.65 -3.62
N GLU A 81 -13.11 4.48 -3.54
CA GLU A 81 -13.82 4.59 -2.26
C GLU A 81 -13.36 3.50 -1.29
N ASN A 82 -13.17 3.90 -0.03
CA ASN A 82 -12.90 2.93 1.04
C ASN A 82 -14.05 1.94 1.17
N ILE A 83 -13.71 0.67 1.34
CA ILE A 83 -14.67 -0.40 1.65
C ILE A 83 -15.34 -0.09 3.00
N LYS A 84 -16.66 -0.02 3.00
CA LYS A 84 -17.49 0.25 4.18
C LYS A 84 -17.94 -1.07 4.81
N ALA A 85 -18.30 -1.01 6.09
CA ALA A 85 -18.81 -2.19 6.81
C ALA A 85 -20.04 -2.83 6.12
N ASN A 86 -20.91 -2.01 5.52
CA ASN A 86 -22.07 -2.49 4.79
C ASN A 86 -21.70 -3.25 3.51
N ASP A 87 -20.57 -2.94 2.88
CA ASP A 87 -20.09 -3.66 1.69
C ASP A 87 -19.71 -5.09 2.10
N ILE A 88 -19.03 -5.25 3.23
CA ILE A 88 -18.68 -6.56 3.82
C ILE A 88 -19.94 -7.36 4.18
N LEU A 89 -20.91 -6.73 4.84
CA LEU A 89 -22.18 -7.39 5.19
C LEU A 89 -22.95 -7.84 3.95
N SER A 90 -22.97 -7.02 2.90
CA SER A 90 -23.63 -7.35 1.63
C SER A 90 -23.00 -8.58 0.98
N VAL A 91 -21.67 -8.63 0.91
CA VAL A 91 -20.92 -9.78 0.38
C VAL A 91 -21.18 -11.04 1.21
N HIS A 92 -21.21 -10.93 2.54
CA HIS A 92 -21.49 -12.06 3.42
C HIS A 92 -22.89 -12.64 3.22
N GLU A 93 -23.90 -11.79 3.07
CA GLU A 93 -25.28 -12.25 2.83
C GLU A 93 -25.46 -12.88 1.44
N ILE A 94 -24.71 -12.43 0.42
CA ILE A 94 -24.65 -13.10 -0.88
C ILE A 94 -24.00 -14.49 -0.73
N ASN A 95 -22.90 -14.59 0.00
CA ASN A 95 -22.16 -15.83 0.20
C ASN A 95 -22.99 -16.90 0.95
N LYS A 96 -23.70 -16.51 2.02
CA LYS A 96 -24.61 -17.42 2.76
C LYS A 96 -25.66 -18.08 1.89
N LYS A 97 -26.11 -17.41 0.84
CA LYS A 97 -27.11 -17.93 -0.10
C LYS A 97 -26.53 -18.92 -1.11
N GLY A 98 -25.21 -19.16 -1.08
CA GLY A 98 -24.50 -20.05 -2.01
C GLY A 98 -24.14 -19.40 -3.35
N ASN A 99 -24.42 -18.10 -3.51
CA ASN A 99 -24.51 -17.48 -4.83
C ASN A 99 -23.30 -16.59 -5.17
N ILE A 100 -22.25 -16.55 -4.34
CA ILE A 100 -21.19 -15.56 -4.56
C ILE A 100 -20.41 -15.79 -5.85
N ILE A 101 -20.08 -17.04 -6.18
CA ILE A 101 -19.38 -17.38 -7.41
C ILE A 101 -20.26 -17.05 -8.63
N GLU A 102 -21.55 -17.40 -8.58
CA GLU A 102 -22.50 -17.11 -9.66
C GLU A 102 -22.70 -15.60 -9.85
N THR A 103 -22.79 -14.85 -8.75
CA THR A 103 -22.97 -13.39 -8.77
C THR A 103 -21.75 -12.72 -9.37
N ILE A 104 -20.53 -13.15 -9.01
CA ILE A 104 -19.28 -12.64 -9.58
C ILE A 104 -19.20 -12.94 -11.08
N ASN A 105 -19.57 -14.15 -11.50
CA ASN A 105 -19.51 -14.53 -12.91
C ASN A 105 -20.49 -13.74 -13.79
N ASN A 106 -21.59 -13.24 -13.23
CA ASN A 106 -22.60 -12.44 -13.94
C ASN A 106 -22.31 -10.93 -13.97
N LEU A 107 -21.21 -10.47 -13.35
CA LEU A 107 -20.79 -9.07 -13.34
C LEU A 107 -19.83 -8.71 -14.50
N ASN A 108 -19.43 -9.70 -15.31
CA ASN A 108 -18.56 -9.53 -16.47
C ASN A 108 -19.34 -9.37 -17.78
#